data_AF-A0A838HTL0-F1
#
_entry.id   AF-A0A838HTL0-F1
#
_cell.length_a   1.000
_cell.length_b   1.000
_cell.length_c   1.000
_cell.angle_alpha   90.00
_cell.angle_beta   90.00
_cell.angle_gamma   90.00
#
_symmetry.space_group_name_H-M   'P 1'
#
loop_
_entity.id
_entity.type
_entity.pdbx_description
1 polymer ?
#
loop_
_entity_poly.entity_id
_entity_poly.type
_entity_poly.pdbx_seq_one_letter_code
_entity_poly.pdbx_strand_id
1 'polypeptide(L)'
;MDEQIRTLLRSLRNDPEARGALLRELLSDRFLDLPARVDAIEQTLQQLVEAQVRTQQQLDVLTQRVVALTQRVDALAEAQTRTEIAVQTLADRFAKHLPRIDMAVGYVVERRYDERASAYFAPIARRIRVLGREARDDLVEQALDDGTLTRGEATALRLTDTIARGRRDGEPVYLVVEASYTVDEGDVDRAADRADLLGRLVGTTIPIVAGEYIDEDARRKAEEKGVWRVLDGIVTRPDGLTVG
;
A
#
# COMPACT_ATOMS: atom_id res chain seq x y z
N MET A 1 34.17 10.38 -101.64
CA MET A 1 35.02 9.92 -100.52
C MET A 1 36.32 9.41 -101.12
N ASP A 2 37.43 10.07 -100.80
CA ASP A 2 38.73 9.94 -101.46
C ASP A 2 39.32 8.52 -101.37
N GLU A 3 40.05 8.05 -102.39
CA GLU A 3 40.64 6.70 -102.44
C GLU A 3 41.72 6.49 -101.36
N GLN A 4 42.38 7.59 -100.96
CA GLN A 4 43.30 7.66 -99.84
C GLN A 4 42.61 7.37 -98.49
N ILE A 5 41.40 7.93 -98.28
CA ILE A 5 40.62 7.69 -97.05
C ILE A 5 40.19 6.21 -96.98
N ARG A 6 39.79 5.61 -98.09
CA ARG A 6 39.41 4.17 -98.11
C ARG A 6 40.59 3.24 -97.80
N THR A 7 41.79 3.60 -98.25
CA THR A 7 43.01 2.82 -98.00
C THR A 7 43.43 2.94 -96.53
N LEU A 8 43.38 4.15 -95.96
CA LEU A 8 43.63 4.41 -94.55
C LEU A 8 42.63 3.65 -93.65
N LEU A 9 41.34 3.69 -93.97
CA LEU A 9 40.30 2.95 -93.22
C LEU A 9 40.51 1.43 -93.28
N ARG A 10 40.99 0.88 -94.41
CA ARG A 10 41.35 -0.55 -94.53
C ARG A 10 42.55 -0.91 -93.66
N SER A 11 43.58 -0.06 -93.61
CA SER A 11 44.77 -0.26 -92.77
C SER A 11 44.43 -0.22 -91.28
N LEU A 12 43.67 0.78 -90.81
CA LEU A 12 43.26 0.93 -89.40
C LEU A 12 42.28 -0.15 -88.93
N ARG A 13 41.57 -0.81 -89.86
CA ARG A 13 40.70 -1.95 -89.50
C ARG A 13 41.52 -3.18 -89.14
N ASN A 14 42.68 -3.36 -89.76
CA ASN A 14 43.54 -4.53 -89.59
C ASN A 14 44.64 -4.33 -88.52
N ASP A 15 44.88 -3.09 -88.08
CA ASP A 15 45.86 -2.74 -87.05
C ASP A 15 45.19 -1.94 -85.90
N PRO A 16 44.88 -2.60 -84.76
CA PRO A 16 44.28 -1.96 -83.59
C PRO A 16 45.16 -0.88 -82.94
N GLU A 17 46.48 -1.01 -83.02
CA GLU A 17 47.41 -0.05 -82.41
C GLU A 17 47.46 1.24 -83.22
N ALA A 18 47.58 1.13 -84.54
CA ALA A 18 47.50 2.29 -85.44
C ALA A 18 46.14 3.00 -85.33
N ARG A 19 45.04 2.25 -85.15
CA ARG A 19 43.71 2.80 -84.89
C ARG A 19 43.66 3.55 -83.56
N GLY A 20 44.20 2.98 -82.48
CA GLY A 20 44.25 3.62 -81.17
C GLY A 20 45.14 4.87 -81.14
N ALA A 21 46.23 4.90 -81.91
CA ALA A 21 47.11 6.06 -82.04
C ALA A 21 46.42 7.21 -82.82
N LEU A 22 45.77 6.91 -83.95
CA LEU A 22 45.02 7.92 -84.71
C LEU A 22 43.82 8.48 -83.91
N LEU A 23 43.12 7.63 -83.15
CA LEU A 23 42.02 8.07 -82.31
C LEU A 23 42.48 9.02 -81.20
N ARG A 24 43.66 8.81 -80.60
CA ARG A 24 44.24 9.72 -79.58
C ARG A 24 44.68 11.06 -80.14
N GLU A 25 45.14 11.09 -81.39
CA GLU A 25 45.53 12.33 -82.07
C GLU A 25 44.31 13.15 -82.53
N LEU A 26 43.24 12.48 -82.97
CA LEU A 26 42.00 13.14 -83.43
C LEU A 26 41.03 13.48 -82.30
N LEU A 27 41.04 12.69 -81.22
CA LEU A 27 40.18 12.85 -80.06
C LEU A 27 41.07 12.87 -78.81
N SER A 28 40.94 13.92 -78.00
CA SER A 28 41.63 13.98 -76.71
C SER A 28 41.35 12.73 -75.87
N ASP A 29 42.30 12.30 -75.04
CA ASP A 29 42.13 11.15 -74.13
C ASP A 29 40.84 11.23 -73.29
N ARG A 30 40.43 12.46 -72.92
CA ARG A 30 39.17 12.72 -72.22
C ARG A 30 37.93 12.19 -72.96
N PHE A 31 37.90 12.25 -74.29
CA PHE A 31 36.80 11.76 -75.11
C PHE A 31 36.85 10.23 -75.27
N LEU A 32 38.05 9.65 -75.32
CA LEU A 32 38.23 8.20 -75.42
C LEU A 32 37.87 7.49 -74.10
N ASP A 33 38.03 8.15 -72.96
CA ASP A 33 37.67 7.64 -71.62
C ASP A 33 36.17 7.77 -71.28
N LEU A 34 35.37 8.48 -72.09
CA LEU A 34 33.94 8.71 -71.78
C LEU A 34 33.15 7.41 -71.58
N PRO A 35 33.28 6.37 -72.42
CA PRO A 35 32.57 5.11 -72.22
C PRO A 35 32.86 4.49 -70.85
N ALA A 36 34.15 4.43 -70.45
CA ALA A 36 34.53 3.89 -69.15
C ALA A 36 33.98 4.72 -67.98
N ARG A 37 33.88 6.04 -68.13
CA ARG A 37 33.26 6.92 -67.12
C ARG A 37 31.75 6.71 -67.05
N VAL A 38 31.08 6.52 -68.19
CA VAL A 38 29.64 6.21 -68.24
C VAL A 38 29.39 4.85 -67.59
N ASP A 39 30.17 3.82 -67.91
CA ASP A 39 30.05 2.49 -67.29
C ASP A 39 30.24 2.57 -65.76
N ALA A 40 31.20 3.35 -65.27
CA ALA A 40 31.41 3.56 -63.83
C ALA A 40 30.25 4.30 -63.14
N ILE A 41 29.65 5.28 -63.83
CA ILE A 41 28.45 5.97 -63.35
C ILE A 41 27.25 5.02 -63.31
N GLU A 42 27.03 4.22 -64.36
CA GLU A 42 25.97 3.23 -64.42
C GLU A 42 26.08 2.20 -63.29
N GLN A 43 27.29 1.70 -63.03
CA GLN A 43 27.55 0.80 -61.90
C GLN A 43 27.26 1.47 -60.55
N THR A 44 27.67 2.72 -60.37
CA THR A 44 27.41 3.48 -59.13
C THR A 44 25.90 3.73 -58.94
N LEU A 45 25.19 4.07 -60.01
CA LEU A 45 23.74 4.25 -60.00
C LEU A 45 23.02 2.94 -59.66
N GLN A 46 23.45 1.82 -60.22
CA GLN A 46 22.90 0.51 -59.92
C GLN A 46 23.08 0.16 -58.43
N GLN A 47 24.27 0.39 -57.87
CA GLN A 47 24.54 0.19 -56.45
C GLN A 47 23.68 1.10 -55.56
N LEU A 48 23.47 2.35 -55.96
CA LEU A 48 22.62 3.30 -55.23
C LEU A 48 21.15 2.85 -55.24
N VAL A 49 20.64 2.39 -56.38
CA VAL A 49 19.27 1.85 -56.52
C VAL A 49 19.10 0.63 -55.61
N GLU A 50 20.06 -0.29 -55.59
CA GLU A 50 20.01 -1.47 -54.71
C GLU A 50 20.05 -1.08 -53.22
N ALA A 51 20.90 -0.12 -52.85
CA ALA A 51 20.95 0.40 -51.48
C ALA A 51 19.64 1.10 -51.08
N GLN A 52 19.02 1.84 -52.00
CA GLN A 52 17.72 2.49 -51.79
C GLN A 52 16.61 1.45 -51.58
N VAL A 53 16.56 0.39 -52.39
CA VAL A 53 15.59 -0.71 -52.23
C VAL A 53 15.76 -1.40 -50.88
N ARG A 54 16.99 -1.71 -50.46
CA ARG A 54 17.26 -2.29 -49.13
C ARG A 54 16.82 -1.37 -48.00
N THR A 55 17.06 -0.07 -48.12
CA THR A 55 16.63 0.94 -47.14
C THR A 55 15.11 1.01 -47.06
N GLN A 56 14.41 1.01 -48.20
CA GLN A 56 12.94 1.01 -48.22
C GLN A 56 12.38 -0.24 -47.52
N GLN A 57 12.95 -1.42 -47.80
CA GLN A 57 12.56 -2.66 -47.12
C GLN A 57 12.77 -2.59 -45.60
N GLN A 58 13.88 -1.99 -45.14
CA GLN A 58 14.13 -1.78 -43.71
C GLN A 58 13.11 -0.82 -43.09
N LEU A 59 12.75 0.27 -43.79
CA LEU A 59 11.73 1.23 -43.34
C LEU A 59 10.34 0.59 -43.27
N ASP A 60 9.98 -0.26 -44.23
CA ASP A 60 8.69 -0.98 -44.21
C ASP A 60 8.61 -1.92 -43.00
N VAL A 61 9.69 -2.67 -42.71
CA VAL A 61 9.76 -3.54 -41.52
C VAL A 61 9.69 -2.72 -40.22
N LEU A 62 10.40 -1.59 -40.16
CA LEU A 62 10.34 -0.70 -38.99
C LEU A 62 8.92 -0.13 -38.80
N THR A 63 8.26 0.29 -39.87
CA THR A 63 6.89 0.79 -39.83
C THR A 63 5.93 -0.26 -39.29
N GLN A 64 6.04 -1.52 -39.76
CA GLN A 64 5.24 -2.63 -39.24
C GLN A 64 5.50 -2.90 -37.74
N ARG A 65 6.77 -2.83 -37.31
CA ARG A 65 7.12 -3.00 -35.89
C ARG A 65 6.55 -1.87 -35.02
N VAL A 66 6.60 -0.63 -35.49
CA VAL A 66 6.02 0.52 -34.79
C VAL A 66 4.52 0.35 -34.63
N VAL A 67 3.80 -0.03 -35.70
CA VAL A 67 2.35 -0.29 -35.63
C VAL A 67 2.03 -1.38 -34.62
N ALA A 68 2.78 -2.49 -34.62
CA ALA A 68 2.57 -3.59 -33.67
C ALA A 68 2.90 -3.17 -32.22
N LEU A 69 3.89 -2.31 -32.00
CA LEU A 69 4.21 -1.78 -30.68
C LEU A 69 3.13 -0.83 -30.18
N THR A 70 2.61 0.06 -31.02
CA THR A 70 1.49 0.95 -30.66
C THR A 70 0.29 0.14 -30.19
N GLN A 71 -0.10 -0.90 -30.95
CA GLN A 71 -1.21 -1.78 -30.56
C GLN A 71 -0.98 -2.48 -29.22
N ARG A 72 0.25 -2.91 -28.93
CA ARG A 72 0.60 -3.53 -27.65
C ARG A 72 0.56 -2.52 -26.50
N VAL A 73 0.98 -1.28 -26.73
CA VAL A 73 0.92 -0.20 -25.74
C VAL A 73 -0.53 0.16 -25.43
N ASP A 74 -1.39 0.26 -26.44
CA ASP A 74 -2.82 0.53 -26.25
C ASP A 74 -3.49 -0.60 -25.43
N ALA A 75 -3.23 -1.86 -25.79
CA ALA A 75 -3.75 -3.01 -25.06
C ALA A 75 -3.24 -3.06 -23.61
N LEU A 76 -1.99 -2.65 -23.36
CA LEU A 76 -1.43 -2.56 -22.01
C LEU A 76 -2.08 -1.42 -21.21
N ALA A 77 -2.33 -0.27 -21.82
CA ALA A 77 -3.01 0.85 -21.17
C ALA A 77 -4.45 0.48 -20.75
N GLU A 78 -5.17 -0.26 -21.60
CA GLU A 78 -6.51 -0.78 -21.27
C GLU A 78 -6.46 -1.84 -20.16
N ALA A 79 -5.48 -2.73 -20.19
CA ALA A 79 -5.27 -3.71 -19.13
C ALA A 79 -4.96 -3.02 -17.79
N GLN A 80 -4.07 -2.01 -17.81
CA GLN A 80 -3.74 -1.20 -16.64
C GLN A 80 -4.98 -0.51 -16.07
N THR A 81 -5.78 0.15 -16.91
CA THR A 81 -7.03 0.83 -16.49
C THR A 81 -7.99 -0.16 -15.81
N ARG A 82 -8.15 -1.37 -16.36
CA ARG A 82 -8.99 -2.41 -15.74
C ARG A 82 -8.44 -2.86 -14.39
N THR A 83 -7.12 -3.01 -14.27
CA THR A 83 -6.48 -3.37 -13.00
C THR A 83 -6.65 -2.28 -11.95
N GLU A 84 -6.47 -1.00 -12.31
CA GLU A 84 -6.67 0.13 -11.41
C GLU A 84 -8.10 0.17 -10.86
N ILE A 85 -9.11 -0.02 -11.72
CA ILE A 85 -10.52 -0.11 -11.30
C ILE A 85 -10.75 -1.29 -10.35
N ALA A 86 -10.17 -2.46 -10.64
CA ALA A 86 -10.31 -3.65 -9.80
C ALA A 86 -9.67 -3.44 -8.42
N VAL A 87 -8.47 -2.85 -8.36
CA VAL A 87 -7.78 -2.51 -7.11
C VAL A 87 -8.56 -1.49 -6.31
N GLN A 88 -9.08 -0.44 -6.94
CA GLN A 88 -9.91 0.56 -6.26
C GLN A 88 -11.19 -0.07 -5.69
N THR A 89 -11.86 -0.91 -6.46
CA THR A 89 -13.07 -1.63 -6.01
C THR A 89 -12.75 -2.53 -4.81
N LEU A 90 -11.61 -3.20 -4.82
CA LEU A 90 -11.17 -4.04 -3.71
C LEU A 90 -10.88 -3.19 -2.46
N ALA A 91 -10.15 -2.08 -2.61
CA ALA A 91 -9.86 -1.15 -1.53
C ALA A 91 -11.15 -0.60 -0.90
N ASP A 92 -12.12 -0.19 -1.71
CA ASP A 92 -13.42 0.31 -1.24
C ASP A 92 -14.21 -0.76 -0.48
N ARG A 93 -14.16 -2.02 -0.93
CA ARG A 93 -14.79 -3.15 -0.22
C ARG A 93 -14.09 -3.41 1.11
N PHE A 94 -12.77 -3.40 1.16
CA PHE A 94 -12.02 -3.56 2.41
C PHE A 94 -12.32 -2.43 3.40
N ALA A 95 -12.31 -1.18 2.94
CA ALA A 95 -12.63 -0.02 3.79
C ALA A 95 -14.02 -0.12 4.42
N LYS A 96 -15.01 -0.69 3.72
CA LYS A 96 -16.35 -0.95 4.26
C LYS A 96 -16.39 -2.04 5.34
N HIS A 97 -15.40 -2.95 5.36
CA HIS A 97 -15.32 -4.04 6.33
C HIS A 97 -14.49 -3.70 7.55
N LEU A 98 -13.51 -2.79 7.46
CA LEU A 98 -12.67 -2.38 8.59
C LEU A 98 -13.46 -2.04 9.86
N PRO A 99 -14.49 -1.18 9.83
CA PRO A 99 -15.25 -0.84 11.05
C PRO A 99 -15.94 -2.04 11.71
N ARG A 100 -16.34 -3.05 10.91
CA ARG A 100 -16.95 -4.28 11.44
C ARG A 100 -15.91 -5.19 12.09
N ILE A 101 -14.69 -5.21 11.55
CA ILE A 101 -13.57 -5.95 12.13
C ILE A 101 -13.16 -5.29 13.44
N ASP A 102 -13.02 -3.96 13.46
CA ASP A 102 -12.65 -3.20 14.67
C ASP A 102 -13.68 -3.44 15.79
N MET A 103 -14.98 -3.38 15.46
CA MET A 103 -16.06 -3.71 16.38
C MET A 103 -15.98 -5.16 16.87
N ALA A 104 -15.72 -6.13 15.99
CA ALA A 104 -15.61 -7.53 16.36
C ALA A 104 -14.41 -7.80 17.28
N VAL A 105 -13.26 -7.15 17.01
CA VAL A 105 -12.07 -7.24 17.86
C VAL A 105 -12.36 -6.62 19.23
N GLY A 106 -12.99 -5.45 19.29
CA GLY A 106 -13.43 -4.81 20.55
C GLY A 106 -14.27 -5.76 21.41
N TYR A 107 -15.33 -6.32 20.85
CA TYR A 107 -16.19 -7.29 21.57
C TYR A 107 -15.43 -8.52 22.07
N VAL A 108 -14.45 -9.03 21.31
CA VAL A 108 -13.64 -10.17 21.73
C VAL A 108 -12.72 -9.80 22.89
N VAL A 109 -12.13 -8.61 22.89
CA VAL A 109 -11.28 -8.11 23.96
C VAL A 109 -12.09 -7.89 25.24
N GLU A 110 -13.20 -7.17 25.18
CA GLU A 110 -14.11 -6.95 26.31
C GLU A 110 -14.53 -8.28 26.93
N ARG A 111 -14.99 -9.23 26.09
CA ARG A 111 -15.42 -10.55 26.55
C ARG A 111 -14.29 -11.35 27.17
N ARG A 112 -13.06 -11.29 26.62
CA ARG A 112 -11.88 -11.99 27.17
C ARG A 112 -11.60 -11.54 28.60
N TYR A 113 -11.69 -10.24 28.87
CA TYR A 113 -11.45 -9.68 30.20
C TYR A 113 -12.61 -9.91 31.17
N ASP A 114 -13.86 -9.94 30.70
CA ASP A 114 -15.03 -10.30 31.53
C ASP A 114 -15.00 -11.79 31.92
N GLU A 115 -14.88 -12.70 30.94
CA GLU A 115 -14.90 -14.16 31.18
C GLU A 115 -13.73 -14.64 32.04
N ARG A 116 -12.55 -14.03 31.87
CA ARG A 116 -11.32 -14.39 32.58
C ARG A 116 -10.93 -13.39 33.66
N ALA A 117 -11.87 -12.55 34.10
CA ALA A 117 -11.64 -11.53 35.12
C ALA A 117 -10.93 -12.07 36.37
N SER A 118 -11.33 -13.27 36.82
CA SER A 118 -10.73 -13.90 37.99
C SER A 118 -9.24 -14.26 37.85
N ALA A 119 -8.77 -14.49 36.62
CA ALA A 119 -7.35 -14.73 36.33
C ALA A 119 -6.60 -13.42 36.10
N TYR A 120 -7.13 -12.55 35.24
CA TYR A 120 -6.49 -11.30 34.85
C TYR A 120 -6.30 -10.32 36.02
N PHE A 121 -7.27 -10.24 36.93
CA PHE A 121 -7.24 -9.28 38.02
C PHE A 121 -6.78 -9.87 39.36
N ALA A 122 -6.39 -11.16 39.39
CA ALA A 122 -5.95 -11.83 40.61
C ALA A 122 -4.79 -11.13 41.35
N PRO A 123 -3.79 -10.54 40.66
CA PRO A 123 -2.74 -9.77 41.33
C PRO A 123 -3.24 -8.49 42.02
N ILE A 124 -4.44 -8.00 41.67
CA ILE A 124 -5.03 -6.77 42.23
C ILE A 124 -5.92 -7.08 43.44
N ALA A 125 -6.74 -8.14 43.38
CA ALA A 125 -7.68 -8.52 44.43
C ALA A 125 -7.98 -10.03 44.43
N ARG A 126 -8.35 -10.57 45.59
CA ARG A 126 -8.78 -11.98 45.75
C ARG A 126 -10.30 -12.13 45.63
N ARG A 127 -10.76 -13.36 45.37
CA ARG A 127 -12.19 -13.71 45.30
C ARG A 127 -13.00 -12.85 44.32
N ILE A 128 -12.41 -12.59 43.15
CA ILE A 128 -13.03 -11.79 42.09
C ILE A 128 -14.30 -12.47 41.57
N ARG A 129 -15.38 -11.70 41.51
CA ARG A 129 -16.68 -12.07 40.94
C ARG A 129 -17.18 -10.92 40.09
N VAL A 130 -17.33 -11.15 38.79
CA VAL A 130 -17.95 -10.18 37.88
C VAL A 130 -19.40 -9.97 38.30
N LEU A 131 -19.84 -8.71 38.37
CA LEU A 131 -21.24 -8.37 38.56
C LEU A 131 -21.97 -8.68 37.26
N GLY A 132 -23.00 -9.51 37.31
CA GLY A 132 -23.87 -9.78 36.16
C GLY A 132 -24.69 -8.55 35.77
N ARG A 133 -25.26 -8.57 34.54
CA ARG A 133 -26.02 -7.44 33.99
C ARG A 133 -27.16 -6.98 34.89
N GLU A 134 -28.02 -7.90 35.35
CA GLU A 134 -29.13 -7.56 36.26
C GLU A 134 -28.65 -6.83 37.53
N ALA A 135 -27.65 -7.36 38.23
CA ALA A 135 -27.15 -6.73 39.45
C ALA A 135 -26.50 -5.36 39.19
N ARG A 136 -25.89 -5.13 38.01
CA ARG A 136 -25.39 -3.81 37.61
C ARG A 136 -26.55 -2.86 37.32
N ASP A 137 -27.56 -3.31 36.58
CA ASP A 137 -28.71 -2.51 36.19
C ASP A 137 -29.54 -2.09 37.41
N ASP A 138 -29.79 -3.02 38.34
CA ASP A 138 -30.50 -2.74 39.60
C ASP A 138 -29.75 -1.69 40.44
N LEU A 139 -28.42 -1.82 40.56
CA LEU A 139 -27.59 -0.86 41.29
C LEU A 139 -27.67 0.54 40.68
N VAL A 140 -27.61 0.63 39.35
CA VAL A 140 -27.65 1.91 38.63
C VAL A 140 -29.05 2.53 38.69
N GLU A 141 -30.11 1.72 38.53
CA GLU A 141 -31.50 2.20 38.59
C GLU A 141 -31.83 2.71 39.99
N GLN A 142 -31.46 1.97 41.03
CA GLN A 142 -31.64 2.43 42.42
C GLN A 142 -30.91 3.76 42.67
N ALA A 143 -29.69 3.92 42.15
CA ALA A 143 -28.94 5.16 42.32
C ALA A 143 -29.54 6.35 41.54
N LEU A 144 -30.26 6.09 40.44
CA LEU A 144 -31.06 7.10 39.73
C LEU A 144 -32.29 7.51 40.54
N ASP A 145 -33.02 6.53 41.07
CA ASP A 145 -34.25 6.75 41.86
C ASP A 145 -33.94 7.55 43.13
N ASP A 146 -32.84 7.21 43.81
CA ASP A 146 -32.38 7.89 45.02
C ASP A 146 -31.66 9.23 44.73
N GLY A 147 -31.55 9.62 43.45
CA GLY A 147 -30.94 10.88 43.01
C GLY A 147 -29.44 10.99 43.24
N THR A 148 -28.76 9.87 43.52
CA THR A 148 -27.31 9.81 43.71
C THR A 148 -26.55 9.95 42.39
N LEU A 149 -27.16 9.47 41.30
CA LEU A 149 -26.67 9.65 39.93
C LEU A 149 -27.62 10.49 39.10
N THR A 150 -27.06 11.26 38.17
CA THR A 150 -27.80 11.82 37.05
C THR A 150 -28.00 10.76 35.95
N ARG A 151 -28.96 11.00 35.03
CA ARG A 151 -29.17 10.13 33.86
C ARG A 151 -27.91 9.94 33.00
N GLY A 152 -27.09 10.98 32.88
CA GLY A 152 -25.82 10.93 32.15
C GLY A 152 -24.81 10.01 32.84
N GLU A 153 -24.63 10.16 34.15
CA GLU A 153 -23.72 9.32 34.93
C GLU A 153 -24.16 7.86 34.98
N ALA A 154 -25.47 7.60 35.09
CA ALA A 154 -26.02 6.24 35.01
C ALA A 154 -25.76 5.59 33.64
N THR A 155 -25.90 6.37 32.55
CA THR A 155 -25.56 5.88 31.21
C THR A 155 -24.06 5.57 31.10
N ALA A 156 -23.20 6.43 31.66
CA ALA A 156 -21.76 6.19 31.68
C ALA A 156 -21.40 4.89 32.43
N LEU A 157 -22.00 4.62 33.59
CA LEU A 157 -21.78 3.37 34.32
C LEU A 157 -22.31 2.13 33.60
N ARG A 158 -23.47 2.22 32.93
CA ARG A 158 -24.03 1.11 32.12
C ARG A 158 -23.14 0.71 30.95
N LEU A 159 -22.37 1.66 30.42
CA LEU A 159 -21.44 1.44 29.32
C LEU A 159 -20.07 0.90 29.77
N THR A 160 -19.88 0.60 31.06
CA THR A 160 -18.65 -0.02 31.58
C THR A 160 -18.53 -1.45 31.07
N ASP A 161 -17.36 -1.80 30.53
CA ASP A 161 -17.13 -3.12 29.94
C ASP A 161 -17.22 -4.22 31.01
N THR A 162 -16.48 -4.06 32.11
CA THR A 162 -16.53 -5.00 33.23
C THR A 162 -16.54 -4.30 34.58
N ILE A 163 -17.46 -4.73 35.45
CA ILE A 163 -17.45 -4.40 36.88
C ILE A 163 -17.32 -5.72 37.64
N ALA A 164 -16.33 -5.80 38.52
CA ALA A 164 -16.12 -6.98 39.35
C ALA A 164 -15.96 -6.61 40.82
N ARG A 165 -16.41 -7.48 41.72
CA ARG A 165 -16.22 -7.37 43.17
C ARG A 165 -15.14 -8.35 43.61
N GLY A 166 -14.24 -7.92 44.47
CA GLY A 166 -13.21 -8.75 45.08
C GLY A 166 -12.96 -8.37 46.55
N ARG A 167 -11.82 -8.83 47.06
CA ARG A 167 -11.28 -8.44 48.37
C ARG A 167 -9.80 -8.11 48.28
N ARG A 168 -9.41 -6.97 48.84
CA ARG A 168 -8.03 -6.51 48.95
C ARG A 168 -7.75 -6.17 50.41
N ASP A 169 -6.65 -6.70 50.95
CA ASP A 169 -6.27 -6.53 52.37
C ASP A 169 -7.37 -6.90 53.38
N GLY A 170 -8.25 -7.82 53.00
CA GLY A 170 -9.39 -8.27 53.81
C GLY A 170 -10.70 -7.53 53.51
N GLU A 171 -10.61 -6.33 52.96
CA GLU A 171 -11.75 -5.44 52.70
C GLU A 171 -12.39 -5.67 51.32
N PRO A 172 -13.72 -5.49 51.18
CA PRO A 172 -14.39 -5.50 49.88
C PRO A 172 -13.86 -4.38 48.97
N VAL A 173 -13.62 -4.71 47.70
CA VAL A 173 -13.22 -3.73 46.67
C VAL A 173 -13.97 -4.01 45.38
N TYR A 174 -14.30 -2.96 44.63
CA TYR A 174 -14.83 -3.06 43.27
C TYR A 174 -13.75 -2.70 42.26
N LEU A 175 -13.79 -3.35 41.11
CA LEU A 175 -12.91 -3.13 39.98
C LEU A 175 -13.77 -2.64 38.83
N VAL A 176 -13.41 -1.50 38.25
CA VAL A 176 -14.03 -0.94 37.05
C VAL A 176 -13.00 -1.05 35.93
N VAL A 177 -13.35 -1.76 34.87
CA VAL A 177 -12.45 -2.11 33.79
C VAL A 177 -12.98 -1.54 32.48
N GLU A 178 -12.13 -0.75 31.82
CA GLU A 178 -12.25 -0.42 30.40
C GLU A 178 -11.28 -1.31 29.61
N ALA A 179 -11.80 -2.04 28.63
CA ALA A 179 -11.06 -3.03 27.87
C ALA A 179 -11.03 -2.64 26.39
N SER A 180 -9.83 -2.42 25.86
CA SER A 180 -9.61 -2.10 24.44
C SER A 180 -8.42 -2.87 23.90
N TYR A 181 -8.37 -3.09 22.57
CA TYR A 181 -7.21 -3.77 21.98
C TYR A 181 -5.93 -2.95 22.19
N THR A 182 -6.01 -1.65 21.88
CA THR A 182 -5.00 -0.65 22.19
C THR A 182 -5.61 0.38 23.12
N VAL A 183 -5.07 0.49 24.32
CA VAL A 183 -5.52 1.43 25.35
C VAL A 183 -5.05 2.85 25.00
N ASP A 184 -6.01 3.76 24.84
CA ASP A 184 -5.78 5.18 24.61
C ASP A 184 -6.08 6.05 25.84
N GLU A 185 -5.84 7.36 25.73
CA GLU A 185 -6.10 8.31 26.83
C GLU A 185 -7.57 8.39 27.24
N GLY A 186 -8.48 8.12 26.32
CA GLY A 186 -9.92 8.10 26.55
C GLY A 186 -10.35 6.89 27.35
N ASP A 187 -9.73 5.73 27.12
CA ASP A 187 -9.94 4.53 27.95
C ASP A 187 -9.55 4.78 29.41
N VAL A 188 -8.43 5.48 29.63
CA VAL A 188 -7.96 5.86 30.97
C VAL A 188 -8.92 6.83 31.65
N ASP A 189 -9.40 7.84 30.91
CA ASP A 189 -10.40 8.78 31.42
C ASP A 189 -11.68 8.06 31.83
N ARG A 190 -12.21 7.19 30.95
CA ARG A 190 -13.43 6.43 31.24
C ARG A 190 -13.24 5.53 32.46
N ALA A 191 -12.11 4.84 32.58
CA ALA A 191 -11.85 3.97 33.72
C ALA A 191 -11.85 4.75 35.04
N ALA A 192 -11.15 5.89 35.09
CA ALA A 192 -11.09 6.75 36.26
C ALA A 192 -12.46 7.34 36.60
N ASP A 193 -13.12 7.97 35.63
CA ASP A 193 -14.39 8.65 35.84
C ASP A 193 -15.49 7.66 36.26
N ARG A 194 -15.55 6.47 35.63
CA ARG A 194 -16.53 5.43 35.99
C ARG A 194 -16.22 4.78 37.34
N ALA A 195 -14.95 4.64 37.71
CA ALA A 195 -14.57 4.18 39.05
C ALA A 195 -14.99 5.17 40.14
N ASP A 196 -14.84 6.47 39.90
CA ASP A 196 -15.29 7.52 40.81
C ASP A 196 -16.82 7.50 40.97
N LEU A 197 -17.56 7.36 39.85
CA LEU A 197 -19.02 7.25 39.88
C LEU A 197 -19.49 6.03 40.66
N LEU A 198 -18.92 4.85 40.37
CA LEU A 198 -19.29 3.63 41.09
C LEU A 198 -18.90 3.73 42.57
N GLY A 199 -17.76 4.36 42.87
CA GLY A 199 -17.27 4.52 44.24
C GLY A 199 -18.21 5.32 45.15
N ARG A 200 -18.98 6.26 44.60
CA ARG A 200 -20.04 6.97 45.34
C ARG A 200 -21.16 6.04 45.83
N LEU A 201 -21.36 4.90 45.15
CA LEU A 201 -22.44 3.95 45.43
C LEU A 201 -21.98 2.82 46.34
N VAL A 202 -20.77 2.31 46.12
CA VAL A 202 -20.30 1.05 46.74
C VAL A 202 -19.00 1.18 47.54
N GLY A 203 -18.42 2.37 47.61
CA GLY A 203 -17.18 2.64 48.33
C GLY A 203 -15.92 2.34 47.51
N THR A 204 -14.97 1.61 48.09
CA THR A 204 -13.63 1.42 47.50
C THR A 204 -13.70 0.77 46.11
N THR A 205 -13.28 1.54 45.11
CA THR A 205 -13.28 1.14 43.69
C THR A 205 -11.91 1.40 43.08
N ILE A 206 -11.40 0.47 42.28
CA ILE A 206 -10.12 0.57 41.58
C ILE A 206 -10.39 0.72 40.08
N PRO A 207 -9.95 1.82 39.46
CA PRO A 207 -9.98 1.98 38.01
C PRO A 207 -8.89 1.14 37.34
N ILE A 208 -9.26 0.45 36.26
CA ILE A 208 -8.40 -0.43 35.49
C ILE A 208 -8.61 -0.17 34.00
N VAL A 209 -7.51 -0.03 33.26
CA VAL A 209 -7.51 -0.23 31.80
C VAL A 209 -6.90 -1.58 31.48
N ALA A 210 -7.50 -2.28 30.53
CA ALA A 210 -7.11 -3.61 30.12
C ALA A 210 -6.99 -3.72 28.60
N GLY A 211 -5.99 -4.43 28.09
CA GLY A 211 -5.79 -4.53 26.65
C GLY A 211 -4.62 -5.39 26.21
N GLU A 212 -4.25 -5.29 24.94
CA GLU A 212 -3.05 -5.93 24.39
C GLU A 212 -1.91 -4.92 24.35
N TYR A 213 -2.21 -3.68 23.96
CA TYR A 213 -1.27 -2.56 23.87
C TYR A 213 -1.77 -1.35 24.65
N ILE A 214 -0.87 -0.41 24.92
CA ILE A 214 -1.19 0.91 25.48
C ILE A 214 -0.36 1.96 24.77
N ASP A 215 -0.99 3.09 24.47
CA ASP A 215 -0.28 4.25 23.93
C ASP A 215 0.55 4.95 25.02
N GLU A 216 1.64 5.60 24.65
CA GLU A 216 2.55 6.21 25.62
C GLU A 216 1.89 7.35 26.43
N ASP A 217 1.03 8.13 25.77
CA ASP A 217 0.25 9.19 26.43
C ASP A 217 -0.77 8.60 27.42
N ALA A 218 -1.44 7.52 27.03
CA ALA A 218 -2.34 6.77 27.91
C ALA A 218 -1.58 6.17 29.11
N ARG A 219 -0.37 5.65 28.90
CA ARG A 219 0.49 5.10 29.94
C ARG A 219 0.83 6.14 31.01
N ARG A 220 1.26 7.33 30.59
CA ARG A 220 1.56 8.45 31.48
C ARG A 220 0.31 8.94 32.21
N LYS A 221 -0.81 9.09 31.48
CA LYS A 221 -2.09 9.51 32.06
C LYS A 221 -2.62 8.52 33.10
N ALA A 222 -2.42 7.23 32.88
CA ALA A 222 -2.81 6.19 33.84
C ALA A 222 -2.03 6.31 35.15
N GLU A 223 -0.72 6.62 35.08
CA GLU A 223 0.11 6.88 36.26
C GLU A 223 -0.37 8.13 37.01
N GLU A 224 -0.66 9.22 36.29
CA GLU A 224 -1.18 10.47 36.86
C GLU A 224 -2.54 10.31 37.53
N LYS A 225 -3.45 9.54 36.91
CA LYS A 225 -4.83 9.31 37.40
C LYS A 225 -4.97 8.16 38.38
N GLY A 226 -3.90 7.44 38.72
CA GLY A 226 -4.00 6.33 39.66
C GLY A 226 -4.63 5.05 39.07
N VAL A 227 -4.62 4.90 37.74
CA VAL A 227 -5.28 3.81 37.02
C VAL A 227 -4.35 2.61 36.86
N TRP A 228 -4.84 1.42 37.22
CA TRP A 228 -4.11 0.18 37.04
C TRP A 228 -4.14 -0.24 35.57
N ARG A 229 -3.06 -0.88 35.10
CA ARG A 229 -2.94 -1.35 33.72
C ARG A 229 -2.83 -2.86 33.71
N VAL A 230 -3.63 -3.54 32.90
CA VAL A 230 -3.58 -4.99 32.73
C VAL A 230 -3.42 -5.30 31.26
N LEU A 231 -2.19 -5.53 30.82
CA LEU A 231 -1.83 -5.67 29.40
C LEU A 231 -1.30 -7.08 29.14
N ASP A 232 -1.97 -7.82 28.27
CA ASP A 232 -1.71 -9.24 28.01
C ASP A 232 -1.42 -10.08 29.28
N GLY A 233 -2.22 -9.88 30.32
CA GLY A 233 -2.06 -10.60 31.59
C GLY A 233 -1.02 -10.04 32.55
N ILE A 234 -0.25 -9.04 32.15
CA ILE A 234 0.72 -8.36 33.00
C ILE A 234 0.01 -7.21 33.73
N VAL A 235 -0.02 -7.28 35.06
CA VAL A 235 -0.60 -6.24 35.90
C VAL A 235 0.47 -5.22 36.26
N THR A 236 0.23 -3.94 35.98
CA THR A 236 1.09 -2.84 36.37
C THR A 236 0.33 -1.87 37.26
N ARG A 237 0.91 -1.56 38.42
CA ARG A 237 0.37 -0.61 39.40
C ARG A 237 0.41 0.83 38.85
N PRO A 238 -0.31 1.76 39.49
CA PRO A 238 -0.24 3.17 39.13
C PRO A 238 1.14 3.80 39.34
N ASP A 239 1.96 3.25 40.26
CA ASP A 239 3.34 3.70 40.51
C ASP A 239 4.36 3.18 39.47
N GLY A 240 3.91 2.47 38.43
CA GLY A 240 4.77 1.92 37.39
C GLY A 240 5.30 0.51 37.67
N LEU A 241 5.08 -0.06 38.85
CA LEU A 241 5.60 -1.38 39.20
C LEU A 241 4.72 -2.50 38.68
N THR A 242 5.32 -3.44 37.96
CA THR A 242 4.65 -4.68 37.53
C THR A 242 4.46 -5.63 38.72
N VAL A 243 3.29 -6.27 38.77
CA VAL A 243 2.90 -7.27 39.77
C VAL A 243 2.79 -8.62 39.06
N GLY A 244 3.56 -9.60 39.54
CA GLY A 244 3.52 -11.00 39.10
C GLY A 244 2.65 -11.87 40.00
#